data_AF-A0A5B7C7V7-F1
#
_entry.id   AF-A0A5B7C7V7-F1
#
_cell.length_a   1.000
_cell.length_b   1.000
_cell.length_c   1.000
_cell.angle_alpha   90.00
_cell.angle_beta   90.00
_cell.angle_gamma   90.00
#
_symmetry.space_group_name_H-M   'P 1'
#
loop_
_entity.id
_entity.type
_entity.pdbx_description
1 polymer ?
#
loop_
_entity_poly.entity_id
_entity_poly.type
_entity_poly.pdbx_seq_one_letter_code
_entity_poly.pdbx_strand_id
1 'polypeptide(L)'
;ILIAKARELRARGVEGLNGCIQCLSEAISIMNDLYGEASSRSIPVCHQLAVAYCLRALCTQEAEPNSKLLFQDIHAALNLWLGRDQCDMMSENVLILLYHVVDLLSMKGYTKLHTDIYELMIRLFKRKNVPLEK
;
A
#
# COMPACT_ATOMS: atom_id res chain seq x y z
N ILE A 1 -10.66 7.43 -9.17
CA ILE A 1 -10.17 8.62 -9.91
C ILE A 1 -8.88 9.16 -9.29
N LEU A 2 -8.86 9.51 -8.00
CA LEU A 2 -7.68 10.11 -7.34
C LEU A 2 -6.40 9.26 -7.39
N ILE A 3 -6.48 7.94 -7.15
CA ILE A 3 -5.29 7.05 -7.26
C ILE A 3 -4.72 7.03 -8.68
N ALA A 4 -5.58 7.07 -9.71
CA ALA A 4 -5.12 7.12 -11.11
C ALA A 4 -4.41 8.45 -11.42
N LYS A 5 -4.98 9.57 -10.96
CA LYS A 5 -4.36 10.90 -11.06
C LYS A 5 -3.02 10.97 -10.32
N ALA A 6 -2.94 10.36 -9.14
CA ALA A 6 -1.69 10.26 -8.39
C ALA A 6 -0.60 9.52 -9.18
N ARG A 7 -0.94 8.40 -9.83
CA ARG A 7 -0.01 7.66 -10.70
C ARG A 7 0.48 8.48 -11.90
N GLU A 8 -0.42 9.25 -12.53
CA GLU A 8 -0.04 10.15 -13.61
C GLU A 8 0.92 11.25 -13.14
N LEU A 9 0.63 11.87 -11.99
CA LEU A 9 1.51 12.87 -11.39
C LEU A 9 2.87 12.26 -11.02
N ARG A 10 2.87 11.05 -10.45
CA ARG A 10 4.10 10.31 -10.14
C ARG A 10 4.97 10.08 -11.38
N ALA A 11 4.37 9.83 -12.55
CA ALA A 11 5.09 9.63 -13.80
C ALA A 11 5.83 10.89 -14.30
N ARG A 12 5.51 12.07 -13.75
CA ARG A 12 6.21 13.34 -14.02
C ARG A 12 7.48 13.51 -13.18
N GLY A 13 7.85 12.52 -12.38
CA GLY A 13 9.04 12.55 -11.53
C GLY A 13 8.89 13.48 -10.33
N VAL A 14 9.98 14.15 -9.96
CA VAL A 14 10.07 14.98 -8.73
C VAL A 14 9.03 16.11 -8.74
N GLU A 15 8.80 16.74 -9.88
CA GLU A 15 7.86 17.86 -10.03
C GLU A 15 6.41 17.44 -9.71
N GLY A 16 6.06 16.17 -9.93
CA GLY A 16 4.74 15.64 -9.67
C GLY A 16 4.53 15.07 -8.26
N LEU A 17 5.59 14.93 -7.45
CA LEU A 17 5.51 14.26 -6.14
C LEU A 17 4.52 14.92 -5.18
N ASN A 18 4.54 16.24 -5.06
CA ASN A 18 3.63 16.95 -4.15
C ASN A 18 2.16 16.77 -4.55
N GLY A 19 1.86 16.88 -5.84
CA GLY A 19 0.51 16.63 -6.35
C GLY A 19 0.08 15.18 -6.18
N CYS A 20 1.01 14.23 -6.36
CA CYS A 20 0.77 12.81 -6.11
C CYS A 20 0.40 12.56 -4.64
N ILE A 21 1.22 13.07 -3.70
CA ILE A 21 0.99 12.94 -2.25
C ILE A 21 -0.35 13.57 -1.85
N GLN A 22 -0.70 14.74 -2.41
CA GLN A 22 -1.97 15.39 -2.16
C GLN A 22 -3.15 14.53 -2.63
N CYS A 23 -3.11 14.03 -3.88
CA CYS A 23 -4.16 13.17 -4.42
C CYS A 23 -4.33 11.88 -3.60
N LEU A 24 -3.22 11.29 -3.14
CA LEU A 24 -3.25 10.09 -2.30
C LEU A 24 -3.80 10.39 -0.91
N SER A 25 -3.47 11.54 -0.33
CA SER A 25 -3.97 11.95 0.99
C SER A 25 -5.48 12.21 0.97
N GLU A 26 -5.97 12.86 -0.09
CA GLU A 26 -7.39 13.05 -0.33
C GLU A 26 -8.11 11.71 -0.52
N ALA A 27 -7.52 10.80 -1.32
CA ALA A 27 -8.08 9.46 -1.52
C ALA A 27 -8.17 8.67 -0.20
N ILE A 28 -7.13 8.74 0.63
CA ILE A 28 -7.09 8.08 1.94
C ILE A 28 -8.14 8.67 2.88
N SER A 29 -8.30 9.99 2.91
CA SER A 29 -9.33 10.64 3.73
C SER A 29 -10.73 10.14 3.36
N ILE A 30 -11.09 10.23 2.08
CA ILE A 30 -12.40 9.80 1.56
C ILE A 30 -12.65 8.31 1.87
N MET A 31 -11.65 7.46 1.63
CA MET A 31 -11.80 6.03 1.87
C MET A 31 -11.87 5.69 3.36
N ASN A 32 -11.22 6.45 4.24
CA ASN A 32 -11.34 6.27 5.68
C ASN A 32 -12.74 6.66 6.19
N ASP A 33 -13.31 7.75 5.68
CA ASP A 33 -14.67 8.17 6.00
C ASP A 33 -15.67 7.08 5.59
N LEU A 34 -15.56 6.60 4.34
CA LEU A 34 -16.37 5.49 3.83
C LEU A 34 -16.16 4.18 4.62
N TYR A 35 -14.93 3.94 5.08
CA TYR A 35 -14.60 2.75 5.88
C TYR A 35 -15.20 2.83 7.28
N GLY A 36 -15.30 4.03 7.87
CA GLY A 36 -15.91 4.27 9.18
C GLY A 36 -17.43 4.21 9.18
N GLU A 37 -18.08 4.67 8.10
CA GLU A 37 -19.54 4.77 8.00
C GLU A 37 -20.23 3.45 7.58
N ALA A 38 -19.55 2.60 6.81
CA ALA A 38 -20.16 1.37 6.29
C ALA A 38 -20.11 0.22 7.32
N SER A 39 -21.28 -0.17 7.85
CA SER A 39 -21.50 -1.41 8.62
C SER A 39 -21.10 -2.69 7.85
N SER A 40 -20.89 -2.58 6.53
CA SER A 40 -20.30 -3.62 5.68
C SER A 40 -19.08 -3.10 4.91
N ARG A 41 -18.01 -2.75 5.64
CA ARG A 41 -16.63 -3.22 5.39
C ARG A 41 -16.36 -3.85 4.01
N SER A 42 -16.49 -3.11 2.91
CA SER A 42 -16.40 -3.67 1.55
C SER A 42 -14.94 -4.01 1.20
N ILE A 43 -14.71 -5.24 0.74
CA ILE A 43 -13.38 -5.77 0.39
C ILE A 43 -12.62 -4.84 -0.60
N PRO A 44 -13.27 -4.26 -1.64
CA PRO A 44 -12.58 -3.38 -2.59
C PRO A 44 -12.03 -2.10 -1.95
N VAL A 45 -12.74 -1.51 -1.00
CA VAL A 45 -12.33 -0.26 -0.35
C VAL A 45 -11.10 -0.48 0.54
N CYS A 46 -11.05 -1.57 1.30
CA CYS A 46 -9.85 -1.90 2.10
C CYS A 46 -8.62 -2.11 1.24
N HIS A 47 -8.78 -2.83 0.11
CA HIS A 47 -7.68 -3.08 -0.79
C HIS A 47 -7.14 -1.78 -1.38
N GLN A 48 -8.01 -0.92 -1.91
CA GLN A 48 -7.62 0.37 -2.50
C GLN A 48 -7.02 1.33 -1.47
N LEU A 49 -7.55 1.34 -0.25
CA LEU A 49 -7.04 2.16 0.84
C LEU A 49 -5.61 1.77 1.22
N ALA A 50 -5.34 0.48 1.37
CA ALA A 50 -4.00 -0.02 1.66
C ALA A 50 -3.01 0.26 0.51
N VAL A 51 -3.45 0.12 -0.75
CA VAL A 51 -2.63 0.53 -1.91
C VAL A 51 -2.31 2.03 -1.85
N ALA A 52 -3.30 2.88 -1.54
CA ALA A 52 -3.08 4.32 -1.43
C ALA A 52 -2.09 4.68 -0.33
N TYR A 53 -2.17 4.01 0.83
CA TYR A 53 -1.19 4.15 1.91
C TYR A 53 0.23 3.79 1.46
N CYS A 54 0.45 2.62 0.85
CA CYS A 54 1.77 2.23 0.36
C CYS A 54 2.32 3.20 -0.70
N LEU A 55 1.48 3.64 -1.64
CA LEU A 55 1.89 4.62 -2.65
C LEU A 55 2.27 5.96 -2.02
N ARG A 56 1.54 6.41 -1.01
CA ARG A 56 1.83 7.67 -0.31
C ARG A 56 3.14 7.56 0.45
N ALA A 57 3.35 6.45 1.16
CA ALA A 57 4.61 6.12 1.82
C ALA A 57 5.82 6.26 0.88
N LEU A 58 5.76 5.64 -0.31
CA LEU A 58 6.83 5.71 -1.31
C LEU A 58 7.06 7.14 -1.81
N CYS A 59 5.99 7.85 -2.16
CA CYS A 59 6.10 9.23 -2.66
C CYS A 59 6.63 10.19 -1.58
N THR A 60 6.16 10.04 -0.34
CA THR A 60 6.62 10.85 0.79
C THR A 60 8.08 10.56 1.12
N GLN A 61 8.53 9.30 1.04
CA GLN A 61 9.94 8.99 1.23
C GLN A 61 10.85 9.70 0.22
N GLU A 62 10.39 9.88 -1.02
CA GLU A 62 11.15 10.59 -2.05
C GLU A 62 11.11 12.11 -1.88
N ALA A 63 9.96 12.66 -1.49
CA ALA A 63 9.80 14.10 -1.27
C ALA A 63 10.43 14.58 0.05
N GLU A 64 10.31 13.77 1.11
CA GLU A 64 10.73 14.06 2.48
C GLU A 64 11.33 12.81 3.15
N PRO A 65 12.62 12.51 2.92
CA PRO A 65 13.24 11.26 3.37
C PRO A 65 13.23 11.01 4.89
N ASN A 66 13.05 12.05 5.70
CA ASN A 66 13.05 11.94 7.16
C ASN A 66 11.63 11.86 7.76
N SER A 67 10.60 11.83 6.92
CA SER A 67 9.22 11.79 7.36
C SER A 67 8.89 10.50 8.10
N LYS A 68 8.27 10.63 9.27
CA LYS A 68 7.74 9.48 10.03
C LYS A 68 6.49 8.87 9.39
N LEU A 69 5.87 9.61 8.47
CA LEU A 69 4.64 9.20 7.80
C LEU A 69 4.82 7.89 7.02
N LEU A 70 6.02 7.65 6.49
CA LEU A 70 6.39 6.39 5.82
C LEU A 70 5.98 5.15 6.62
N PHE A 71 6.39 5.08 7.88
CA PHE A 71 6.15 3.90 8.72
C PHE A 71 4.67 3.79 9.14
N GLN A 72 4.02 4.93 9.37
CA GLN A 72 2.60 4.99 9.73
C GLN A 72 1.74 4.47 8.58
N ASP A 73 2.03 4.91 7.35
CA ASP A 73 1.32 4.50 6.15
C ASP A 73 1.53 3.00 5.86
N ILE A 74 2.77 2.50 5.95
CA ILE A 74 3.04 1.06 5.74
C ILE A 74 2.31 0.22 6.79
N HIS A 75 2.36 0.61 8.06
CA HIS A 75 1.66 -0.12 9.12
C HIS A 75 0.13 -0.11 8.92
N ALA A 76 -0.44 1.03 8.50
CA ALA A 76 -1.87 1.13 8.18
C ALA A 76 -2.26 0.20 7.01
N ALA A 77 -1.45 0.15 5.95
CA ALA A 77 -1.67 -0.74 4.82
C ALA A 77 -1.65 -2.23 5.24
N LEU A 78 -0.66 -2.62 6.04
CA LEU A 78 -0.53 -3.99 6.52
C LEU A 78 -1.71 -4.42 7.39
N ASN A 79 -2.17 -3.56 8.31
CA ASN A 79 -3.35 -3.85 9.12
C ASN A 79 -4.62 -4.09 8.29
N LEU A 80 -4.79 -3.34 7.20
CA LEU A 80 -5.92 -3.51 6.29
C LEU A 80 -5.87 -4.83 5.52
N TRP A 81 -4.67 -5.26 5.09
CA TRP A 81 -4.49 -6.51 4.36
C TRP A 81 -4.49 -7.74 5.26
N LEU A 82 -3.83 -7.69 6.41
CA LEU A 82 -3.73 -8.81 7.35
C LEU A 82 -5.01 -9.00 8.18
N GLY A 83 -5.73 -7.91 8.47
CA GLY A 83 -6.97 -7.95 9.24
C GLY A 83 -8.16 -8.59 8.51
N ARG A 84 -7.98 -9.11 7.29
CA ARG A 84 -9.03 -9.77 6.52
C ARG A 84 -8.57 -11.06 5.89
N ASP A 85 -9.40 -12.08 6.06
CA ASP A 85 -9.21 -13.39 5.44
C ASP A 85 -9.55 -13.41 3.94
N GLN A 86 -10.10 -12.32 3.38
CA GLN A 86 -10.67 -12.28 2.02
C GLN A 86 -10.15 -11.13 1.17
N CYS A 87 -8.85 -10.81 1.21
CA CYS A 87 -8.27 -9.95 0.19
C CYS A 87 -8.05 -10.78 -1.11
N ASP A 88 -9.16 -11.13 -1.77
CA ASP A 88 -9.18 -11.93 -3.00
C ASP A 88 -8.81 -11.09 -4.25
N MET A 89 -8.78 -9.76 -4.09
CA MET A 89 -8.57 -8.78 -5.16
C MET A 89 -7.11 -8.37 -5.39
N MET A 90 -6.14 -9.09 -4.80
CA MET A 90 -4.74 -8.67 -4.82
C MET A 90 -4.05 -9.07 -6.13
N SER A 91 -4.01 -8.14 -7.07
CA SER A 91 -3.32 -8.28 -8.36
C SER A 91 -1.79 -8.38 -8.23
N GLU A 92 -1.10 -8.81 -9.28
CA GLU A 92 0.37 -8.84 -9.38
C GLU A 92 1.02 -7.48 -9.05
N ASN A 93 0.33 -6.38 -9.35
CA ASN A 93 0.78 -5.03 -8.99
C ASN A 93 0.98 -4.83 -7.48
N VAL A 94 0.30 -5.60 -6.64
CA VAL A 94 0.47 -5.58 -5.18
C VAL A 94 1.80 -6.20 -4.78
N LEU A 95 2.18 -7.33 -5.39
CA LEU A 95 3.45 -7.98 -5.07
C LEU A 95 4.61 -7.04 -5.38
N ILE A 96 4.58 -6.39 -6.54
CA ILE A 96 5.56 -5.36 -6.92
C ILE A 96 5.60 -4.23 -5.89
N LEU A 97 4.44 -3.75 -5.43
CA LEU A 97 4.36 -2.73 -4.40
C LEU A 97 4.95 -3.20 -3.07
N LEU A 98 4.69 -4.45 -2.66
CA LEU A 98 5.25 -5.04 -1.44
C LEU A 98 6.77 -5.19 -1.54
N TYR A 99 7.31 -5.60 -2.69
CA TYR A 99 8.76 -5.64 -2.91
C TYR A 99 9.40 -4.26 -2.72
N HIS A 100 8.84 -3.22 -3.34
CA HIS A 100 9.34 -1.86 -3.15
C HIS A 100 9.30 -1.39 -1.69
N VAL A 101 8.25 -1.78 -0.95
CA VAL A 101 8.14 -1.48 0.48
C VAL A 101 9.21 -2.23 1.28
N VAL A 102 9.43 -3.52 1.04
CA VAL A 102 10.46 -4.33 1.71
C VAL A 102 11.86 -3.78 1.43
N ASP A 103 12.16 -3.47 0.17
CA ASP A 103 13.45 -2.91 -0.22
C ASP A 103 13.69 -1.58 0.48
N LEU A 104 12.68 -0.71 0.51
CA LEU A 104 12.76 0.57 1.19
C LEU A 104 12.98 0.41 2.70
N LEU A 105 12.21 -0.45 3.36
CA LEU A 105 12.36 -0.72 4.79
C LEU A 105 13.75 -1.30 5.11
N SER A 106 14.27 -2.16 4.24
CA SER A 106 15.62 -2.73 4.34
C SER A 106 16.70 -1.66 4.21
N MET A 107 16.57 -0.75 3.23
CA MET A 107 17.48 0.41 3.09
C MET A 107 17.43 1.34 4.30
N LYS A 108 16.27 1.45 4.96
CA LYS A 108 16.10 2.21 6.21
C LYS A 108 16.59 1.48 7.46
N GLY A 109 16.97 0.21 7.35
CA GLY A 109 17.29 -0.65 8.50
C GLY A 109 16.10 -0.93 9.41
N TYR A 110 14.86 -0.72 8.93
CA TYR A 110 13.65 -0.89 9.73
C TYR A 110 13.01 -2.25 9.47
N THR A 111 13.40 -3.26 10.27
CA THR A 111 13.02 -4.65 9.99
C THR A 111 11.74 -5.14 10.65
N LYS A 112 11.13 -4.31 11.52
CA LYS A 112 10.00 -4.72 12.37
C LYS A 112 8.77 -5.19 11.59
N LEU A 113 8.56 -4.67 10.38
CA LEU A 113 7.38 -5.00 9.55
C LEU A 113 7.67 -6.07 8.49
N HIS A 114 8.92 -6.54 8.37
CA HIS A 114 9.26 -7.52 7.32
C HIS A 114 8.50 -8.82 7.50
N THR A 115 8.35 -9.33 8.72
CA THR A 115 7.60 -10.56 9.00
C THR A 115 6.16 -10.47 8.49
N ASP A 116 5.48 -9.36 8.79
CA ASP A 116 4.11 -9.09 8.36
C ASP A 116 3.98 -9.01 6.83
N ILE A 117 4.95 -8.36 6.18
CA ILE A 117 4.98 -8.27 4.71
C ILE A 117 5.22 -9.64 4.07
N TYR A 118 6.19 -10.42 4.57
CA TYR A 118 6.47 -11.76 4.05
C TYR A 118 5.29 -12.70 4.27
N GLU A 119 4.62 -12.63 5.42
CA GLU A 119 3.40 -13.38 5.67
C GLU A 119 2.33 -13.03 4.63
N LEU A 120 2.10 -11.74 4.36
CA LEU A 120 1.16 -11.30 3.35
C LEU A 120 1.53 -11.83 1.94
N MET A 121 2.81 -11.75 1.57
CA MET A 121 3.30 -12.29 0.29
C MET A 121 3.08 -13.80 0.18
N ILE A 122 3.37 -14.56 1.23
CA ILE A 122 3.15 -16.02 1.26
C ILE A 122 1.66 -16.33 1.11
N ARG A 123 0.78 -15.62 1.83
CA ARG A 123 -0.68 -15.76 1.68
C ARG A 123 -1.11 -15.50 0.24
N LEU A 124 -0.51 -14.51 -0.43
CA LEU A 124 -0.78 -14.20 -1.83
C LEU A 124 -0.35 -15.32 -2.78
N PHE A 125 0.85 -15.85 -2.62
CA PHE A 125 1.35 -16.95 -3.45
C PHE A 125 0.53 -18.22 -3.27
N LYS A 126 0.18 -18.59 -2.03
CA LYS A 126 -0.65 -19.77 -1.74
C LYS A 126 -2.04 -19.68 -2.38
N ARG A 127 -2.64 -18.49 -2.44
CA ARG A 127 -3.97 -18.29 -3.06
C ARG A 127 -3.95 -18.34 -4.58
N LYS A 128 -2.82 -18.02 -5.22
CA LYS A 128 -2.69 -18.09 -6.68
C LYS A 128 -2.60 -19.52 -7.24
N ASN A 129 -2.63 -20.58 -6.41
CA ASN A 129 -2.48 -21.98 -6.86
C ASN A 129 -1.35 -22.15 -7.89
N VAL A 130 -0.16 -21.62 -7.59
CA VAL A 130 1.03 -21.97 -8.38
C VAL A 130 1.44 -23.37 -7.91
N PRO A 131 1.43 -24.41 -8.75
CA PRO A 131 2.05 -25.67 -8.38
C PRO A 131 3.52 -25.36 -8.13
N LEU A 132 4.02 -25.66 -6.93
CA LEU A 132 5.46 -25.73 -6.72
C LEU A 132 5.92 -26.88 -7.63
N GLU A 133 6.52 -26.54 -8.77
CA GLU A 133 7.11 -27.52 -9.68
C GLU A 133 8.02 -28.45 -8.86
N LYS A 134 7.80 -29.76 -9.04
CA LYS A 134 8.57 -30.84 -8.40
C LYS A 134 9.76 -31.21 -9.27
#